data_AF-A0A9D4SZ65-F1
#
_entry.id   AF-A0A9D4SZ65-F1
#
_cell.length_a   1.000
_cell.length_b   1.000
_cell.length_c   1.000
_cell.angle_alpha   90.00
_cell.angle_beta   90.00
_cell.angle_gamma   90.00
#
_symmetry.space_group_name_H-M   'P 1'
#
loop_
_entity.id
_entity.type
_entity.pdbx_description
1 polymer ?
#
loop_
_entity_poly.entity_id
_entity_poly.type
_entity_poly.pdbx_seq_one_letter_code
_entity_poly.pdbx_strand_id
1 'polypeptide(L)'
;MGKTSTALITFEGLQVPHYIRYYGAEYRCYVHRPRKQVCTVCLRLGHRSDNCPTPNCVTCETCGVDNPTPGHSCTPKCRSCGGDHPTTDTGCPARVRPPLNKERVRKALQQEQLQRDVEHHSTPSSSTQGELQAAGPNPGRTSRSRSRSRRRSRSKARSRTHSRTGSQTPPVKRATTSEATGPLVTNQPSLPLKDFNQPDKNQGAEQRPAEPREVSWAKGPPLLSPSSATPSQTLASAPQTTQNPDPNALHQLRAEMEVKLRALDARLRREIEAACTTIRQEFRDMLNQAVSTLKDTLNDTVATLHNLISSSISTLSTDIQQQTERNMQQMRQEFAPALTLAPITKRSHPYTRPSPLRSEDGDA
;
A
#
# COMPACT_ATOMS: atom_id res chain seq x y z
N MET A 1 -7.95 18.73 -16.85
CA MET A 1 -8.59 18.87 -15.53
C MET A 1 -9.87 18.03 -15.51
N GLY A 2 -10.21 17.39 -14.38
CA GLY A 2 -11.34 16.46 -14.26
C GLY A 2 -12.69 17.13 -14.49
N LYS A 3 -13.63 16.42 -15.13
CA LYS A 3 -14.97 16.91 -15.52
C LYS A 3 -15.95 17.10 -14.34
N THR A 4 -15.48 17.05 -13.09
CA THR A 4 -16.35 17.04 -11.89
C THR A 4 -16.25 18.35 -11.14
N SER A 5 -17.39 18.91 -10.73
CA SER A 5 -17.50 20.11 -9.88
C SER A 5 -17.21 19.85 -8.39
N THR A 6 -16.74 18.65 -8.05
CA THR A 6 -16.44 18.22 -6.67
C THR A 6 -14.95 18.02 -6.48
N ALA A 7 -14.40 18.55 -5.38
CA ALA A 7 -13.02 18.33 -4.95
C ALA A 7 -12.96 17.43 -3.70
N LEU A 8 -11.92 16.59 -3.61
CA LEU A 8 -11.58 15.84 -2.41
C LEU A 8 -10.54 16.63 -1.62
N ILE A 9 -10.88 16.96 -0.37
CA ILE A 9 -10.03 17.75 0.52
C ILE A 9 -9.80 16.94 1.79
N THR A 10 -8.54 16.78 2.16
CA THR A 10 -8.14 16.09 3.40
C THR A 10 -7.88 17.12 4.48
N PHE A 11 -8.46 16.93 5.66
CA PHE A 11 -8.23 17.76 6.83
C PHE A 11 -7.34 17.01 7.81
N GLU A 12 -6.44 17.75 8.46
CA GLU A 12 -5.73 17.24 9.63
C GLU A 12 -6.71 17.14 10.81
N GLY A 13 -7.03 15.92 11.24
CA GLY A 13 -7.93 15.65 12.35
C GLY A 13 -9.10 14.71 12.02
N LEU A 14 -9.95 14.48 13.02
CA LEU A 14 -11.08 13.51 12.94
C LEU A 14 -12.44 14.17 12.66
N GLN A 15 -12.47 15.50 12.59
CA GLN A 15 -13.69 16.26 12.35
C GLN A 15 -13.56 17.01 11.03
N VAL A 16 -14.59 16.90 10.20
CA VAL A 16 -14.71 17.67 8.96
C VAL A 16 -15.40 18.99 9.32
N PRO A 17 -14.82 20.15 8.98
CA PRO A 17 -15.49 21.44 9.15
C PRO A 17 -16.82 21.47 8.40
N HIS A 18 -17.79 22.28 8.83
CA HIS A 18 -19.06 22.40 8.10
C HIS A 18 -18.89 23.18 6.79
N TYR A 19 -18.01 24.17 6.79
CA TYR A 19 -17.71 25.03 5.65
C TYR A 19 -16.21 25.29 5.55
N ILE A 20 -15.73 25.50 4.32
CA ILE A 20 -14.39 26.00 4.02
C ILE A 20 -14.48 27.20 3.09
N ARG A 21 -13.45 28.06 3.12
CA ARG A 21 -13.26 29.10 2.11
C ARG A 21 -12.22 28.63 1.10
N TYR A 22 -12.60 28.62 -0.17
CA TYR A 22 -11.72 28.24 -1.28
C TYR A 22 -11.91 29.25 -2.41
N TYR A 23 -10.83 29.86 -2.90
CA TYR A 23 -10.88 30.95 -3.91
C TYR A 23 -11.92 32.05 -3.63
N GLY A 24 -12.05 32.48 -2.37
CA GLY A 24 -12.95 33.59 -2.00
C GLY A 24 -14.44 33.22 -1.87
N ALA A 25 -14.82 31.95 -2.08
CA ALA A 25 -16.18 31.46 -1.87
C ALA A 25 -16.26 30.45 -0.72
N GLU A 26 -17.41 30.40 -0.04
CA GLU A 26 -17.69 29.41 1.01
C GLU A 26 -18.34 28.16 0.43
N TYR A 27 -17.76 27.00 0.74
CA TYR A 27 -18.24 25.70 0.29
C TYR A 27 -18.59 24.84 1.48
N ARG A 28 -19.76 24.20 1.42
CA ARG A 28 -20.18 23.22 2.41
C ARG A 28 -19.39 21.93 2.22
N CYS A 29 -18.80 21.43 3.30
CA CYS A 29 -18.08 20.17 3.27
C CYS A 29 -19.00 19.01 3.66
N TYR A 30 -18.77 17.87 3.03
CA TYR A 30 -19.41 16.61 3.35
C TYR A 30 -18.33 15.56 3.62
N VAL A 31 -18.59 14.69 4.58
CA VAL A 31 -17.70 13.55 4.84
C VAL A 31 -17.66 12.68 3.60
N HIS A 32 -16.48 12.57 2.98
CA HIS A 32 -16.31 11.69 1.84
C HIS A 32 -16.53 10.24 2.26
N ARG A 33 -17.47 9.56 1.59
CA ARG A 33 -17.73 8.13 1.77
C ARG A 33 -17.10 7.40 0.58
N PRO A 34 -15.84 6.92 0.71
CA PRO A 34 -15.19 6.24 -0.40
C PRO A 34 -15.99 4.99 -0.78
N ARG A 35 -16.26 4.83 -2.05
CA ARG A 35 -16.88 3.59 -2.57
C ARG A 35 -15.78 2.57 -2.84
N LYS A 36 -16.13 1.29 -2.71
CA LYS A 36 -15.26 0.21 -3.18
C LYS A 36 -15.12 0.35 -4.70
N GLN A 37 -13.88 0.33 -5.16
CA GLN A 37 -13.59 0.29 -6.59
C GLN A 37 -14.10 -1.03 -7.17
N VAL A 38 -14.72 -0.94 -8.35
CA VAL A 38 -15.15 -2.07 -9.16
C VAL A 38 -14.15 -2.20 -10.30
N CYS A 39 -13.63 -3.40 -10.51
CA CYS A 39 -12.81 -3.70 -11.67
C CYS A 39 -13.64 -3.61 -12.95
N THR A 40 -13.20 -2.90 -13.98
CA THR A 40 -13.95 -2.75 -15.24
C THR A 40 -13.95 -4.02 -16.10
N VAL A 41 -13.09 -5.00 -15.79
CA VAL A 41 -12.99 -6.26 -16.55
C VAL A 41 -13.87 -7.33 -15.94
N CYS A 42 -13.60 -7.74 -14.69
CA CYS A 42 -14.30 -8.84 -14.05
C CYS A 42 -15.48 -8.40 -13.17
N LEU A 43 -15.67 -7.07 -12.98
CA LEU A 43 -16.73 -6.46 -12.17
C LEU A 43 -16.76 -6.86 -10.69
N ARG A 44 -15.66 -7.42 -10.18
CA ARG A 44 -15.47 -7.70 -8.75
C ARG A 44 -14.99 -6.44 -8.01
N LEU A 45 -15.30 -6.40 -6.72
CA LEU A 45 -14.90 -5.32 -5.82
C LEU A 45 -13.46 -5.50 -5.34
N GLY A 46 -12.76 -4.38 -5.12
CA GLY A 46 -11.51 -4.35 -4.35
C GLY A 46 -10.23 -4.25 -5.16
N HIS A 47 -10.29 -4.31 -6.49
CA HIS A 47 -9.13 -4.11 -7.36
C HIS A 47 -9.47 -3.30 -8.61
N ARG A 48 -8.42 -2.85 -9.28
CA ARG A 48 -8.46 -2.12 -10.55
C ARG A 48 -8.27 -3.07 -11.73
N SER A 49 -8.59 -2.65 -12.95
CA SER A 49 -8.40 -3.46 -14.16
C SER A 49 -6.94 -3.87 -14.40
N ASP A 50 -5.99 -2.99 -14.11
CA ASP A 50 -4.54 -3.20 -14.19
C ASP A 50 -4.03 -4.31 -13.25
N ASN A 51 -4.73 -4.53 -12.13
CA ASN A 51 -4.37 -5.55 -11.14
C ASN A 51 -5.46 -6.63 -11.05
N CYS A 52 -6.12 -6.93 -12.17
CA CYS A 52 -7.16 -7.94 -12.20
C CYS A 52 -6.54 -9.35 -12.13
N PRO A 53 -6.98 -10.23 -11.20
CA PRO A 53 -6.50 -11.61 -11.15
C PRO A 53 -7.03 -12.46 -12.31
N THR A 54 -8.08 -11.99 -13.00
CA THR A 54 -8.73 -12.69 -14.11
C THR A 54 -8.94 -11.73 -15.29
N PRO A 55 -7.87 -11.25 -15.95
CA PRO A 55 -7.98 -10.24 -17.00
C PRO A 55 -8.68 -10.77 -18.26
N ASN A 56 -8.68 -12.09 -18.46
CA ASN A 56 -9.30 -12.74 -19.63
C ASN A 56 -10.79 -13.09 -19.41
N CYS A 57 -11.33 -12.89 -18.20
CA CYS A 57 -12.73 -13.14 -17.90
C CYS A 57 -13.49 -11.82 -17.91
N VAL A 58 -13.97 -11.43 -19.09
CA VAL A 58 -14.77 -10.21 -19.26
C VAL A 58 -16.19 -10.50 -18.79
N THR A 59 -16.67 -9.69 -17.84
CA THR A 59 -18.00 -9.87 -17.27
C THR A 59 -19.00 -8.90 -17.89
N CYS A 60 -20.24 -9.34 -18.14
CA CYS A 60 -21.30 -8.43 -18.55
C CYS A 60 -21.60 -7.37 -17.48
N GLU A 61 -21.59 -6.09 -17.86
CA GLU A 61 -21.90 -4.96 -16.98
C GLU A 61 -23.32 -4.99 -16.41
N THR A 62 -24.27 -5.51 -17.19
CA THR A 62 -25.69 -5.54 -16.88
C THR A 62 -26.06 -6.69 -15.96
N CYS A 63 -25.68 -7.93 -16.30
CA CYS A 63 -26.13 -9.12 -15.57
C CYS A 63 -25.03 -9.82 -14.75
N GLY A 64 -23.76 -9.43 -14.91
CA GLY A 64 -22.67 -10.00 -14.14
C GLY A 64 -22.20 -11.40 -14.58
N VAL A 65 -22.68 -11.92 -15.71
CA VAL A 65 -22.24 -13.22 -16.27
C VAL A 65 -20.82 -13.13 -16.83
N ASP A 66 -20.02 -14.16 -16.56
CA ASP A 66 -18.65 -14.30 -17.09
C ASP A 66 -18.66 -14.68 -18.57
N ASN A 67 -17.82 -14.01 -19.37
CA ASN A 67 -17.62 -14.23 -20.80
C ASN A 67 -18.95 -14.35 -21.58
N PRO A 68 -19.79 -13.30 -21.56
CA PRO A 68 -21.05 -13.32 -22.28
C PRO A 68 -20.81 -13.45 -23.79
N THR A 69 -21.71 -14.15 -24.48
CA THR A 69 -21.73 -14.11 -25.95
C THR A 69 -22.05 -12.69 -26.44
N PRO A 70 -21.46 -12.26 -27.57
CA PRO A 70 -21.77 -10.96 -28.14
C PRO A 70 -23.27 -10.85 -28.43
N GLY A 71 -23.92 -9.80 -27.93
CA GLY A 71 -25.36 -9.58 -28.11
C GLY A 71 -26.29 -10.40 -27.21
N HIS A 72 -25.79 -11.03 -26.13
CA HIS A 72 -26.67 -11.74 -25.20
C HIS A 72 -27.75 -10.81 -24.59
N SER A 73 -29.00 -11.25 -24.64
CA SER A 73 -30.10 -10.62 -23.93
C SER A 73 -30.02 -11.00 -22.45
N CYS A 74 -29.97 -10.03 -21.55
CA CYS A 74 -29.87 -10.31 -20.12
C CYS A 74 -30.69 -9.33 -19.27
N THR A 75 -31.13 -9.83 -18.12
CA THR A 75 -31.80 -9.03 -17.08
C THR A 75 -30.75 -8.38 -16.18
N PRO A 76 -30.91 -7.09 -15.82
CA PRO A 76 -29.97 -6.41 -14.94
C PRO A 76 -29.91 -7.08 -13.57
N LYS A 77 -28.72 -7.57 -13.22
CA LYS A 77 -28.46 -8.21 -11.93
C LYS A 77 -27.05 -7.86 -11.45
N CYS A 78 -26.96 -7.40 -10.22
CA CYS A 78 -25.70 -7.00 -9.64
C CYS A 78 -24.92 -8.22 -9.19
N ARG A 79 -23.71 -8.41 -9.72
CA ARG A 79 -22.84 -9.51 -9.28
C ARG A 79 -22.39 -9.39 -7.83
N SER A 80 -22.29 -8.16 -7.32
CA SER A 80 -21.72 -7.88 -5.99
C SER A 80 -22.73 -8.03 -4.86
N CYS A 81 -23.98 -7.59 -5.05
CA CYS A 81 -25.04 -7.69 -4.02
C CYS A 81 -26.19 -8.63 -4.39
N GLY A 82 -26.30 -9.05 -5.65
CA GLY A 82 -27.38 -9.90 -6.15
C GLY A 82 -28.69 -9.18 -6.52
N GLY A 83 -28.79 -7.86 -6.33
CA GLY A 83 -30.02 -7.08 -6.57
C GLY A 83 -30.29 -6.73 -8.04
N ASP A 84 -31.49 -6.21 -8.30
CA ASP A 84 -32.03 -5.90 -9.64
C ASP A 84 -31.52 -4.56 -10.20
N HIS A 85 -30.21 -4.46 -10.36
CA HIS A 85 -29.56 -3.30 -10.97
C HIS A 85 -28.24 -3.72 -11.62
N PRO A 86 -27.70 -2.98 -12.60
CA PRO A 86 -26.41 -3.32 -13.21
C PRO A 86 -25.28 -3.23 -12.19
N THR A 87 -24.21 -4.01 -12.39
CA THR A 87 -23.09 -4.07 -11.41
C THR A 87 -22.32 -2.74 -11.34
N THR A 88 -22.38 -1.95 -12.41
CA THR A 88 -21.78 -0.61 -12.52
C THR A 88 -22.56 0.46 -11.76
N ASP A 89 -23.78 0.16 -11.28
CA ASP A 89 -24.62 1.14 -10.58
C ASP A 89 -23.91 1.71 -9.33
N THR A 90 -24.05 3.02 -9.18
CA THR A 90 -23.46 3.78 -8.08
C THR A 90 -24.28 3.68 -6.78
N GLY A 91 -25.55 3.31 -6.88
CA GLY A 91 -26.45 3.06 -5.75
C GLY A 91 -26.23 1.73 -5.05
N CYS A 92 -25.42 0.83 -5.62
CA CYS A 92 -25.20 -0.52 -5.09
C CYS A 92 -24.73 -0.52 -3.61
N PRO A 93 -25.44 -1.20 -2.69
CA PRO A 93 -25.07 -1.26 -1.28
C PRO A 93 -23.74 -1.97 -1.05
N ALA A 94 -23.39 -2.98 -1.86
CA ALA A 94 -22.11 -3.68 -1.74
C ALA A 94 -20.89 -2.80 -2.04
N ARG A 95 -21.07 -1.71 -2.82
CA ARG A 95 -20.03 -0.72 -3.13
C ARG A 95 -19.83 0.29 -2.01
N VAL A 96 -20.79 0.44 -1.10
CA VAL A 96 -20.66 1.36 0.03
C VAL A 96 -19.64 0.79 1.01
N ARG A 97 -18.57 1.54 1.31
CA ARG A 97 -17.65 1.15 2.39
C ARG A 97 -18.31 1.45 3.73
N PRO A 98 -18.12 0.58 4.74
CA PRO A 98 -18.56 0.89 6.09
C PRO A 98 -17.92 2.20 6.57
N PRO A 99 -18.60 2.95 7.44
CA PRO A 99 -18.05 4.17 8.00
C PRO A 99 -16.73 3.88 8.72
N LEU A 100 -15.81 4.84 8.64
CA LEU A 100 -14.50 4.77 9.29
C LEU A 100 -14.67 4.53 10.80
N ASN A 101 -14.01 3.51 11.35
CA ASN A 101 -14.03 3.27 12.79
C ASN A 101 -13.17 4.33 13.50
N LYS A 102 -13.82 5.36 14.04
CA LYS A 102 -13.17 6.52 14.67
C LYS A 102 -12.26 6.14 15.84
N GLU A 103 -12.61 5.12 16.61
CA GLU A 103 -11.80 4.67 17.75
C GLU A 103 -10.48 4.05 17.29
N ARG A 104 -10.53 3.21 16.25
CA ARG A 104 -9.33 2.61 15.67
C ARG A 104 -8.38 3.69 15.15
N VAL A 105 -8.92 4.71 14.50
CA VAL A 105 -8.09 5.84 14.00
C VAL A 105 -7.53 6.68 15.15
N ARG A 106 -8.31 6.95 16.21
CA ARG A 106 -7.80 7.63 17.41
C ARG A 106 -6.61 6.90 18.03
N LYS A 107 -6.73 5.58 18.21
CA LYS A 107 -5.66 4.75 18.78
C LYS A 107 -4.39 4.80 17.92
N ALA A 108 -4.54 4.71 16.59
CA ALA A 108 -3.41 4.81 15.66
C ALA A 108 -2.70 6.17 15.76
N LEU A 109 -3.47 7.27 15.75
CA LEU A 109 -2.92 8.63 15.89
C LEU A 109 -2.21 8.83 17.24
N GLN A 110 -2.76 8.28 18.32
CA GLN A 110 -2.14 8.35 19.64
C GLN A 110 -0.81 7.57 19.68
N GLN A 111 -0.76 6.39 19.07
CA GLN A 111 0.46 5.60 18.99
C GLN A 111 1.56 6.29 18.18
N GLU A 112 1.19 6.92 17.06
CA GLU A 112 2.11 7.71 16.23
C GLU A 112 2.66 8.93 16.98
N GLN A 113 1.82 9.60 17.78
CA GLN A 113 2.26 10.72 18.61
C GLN A 113 3.26 10.28 19.68
N LEU A 114 3.00 9.16 20.36
CA LEU A 114 3.94 8.59 21.33
C LEU A 114 5.28 8.19 20.69
N GLN A 115 5.27 7.66 19.46
CA GLN A 115 6.50 7.34 18.73
C GLN A 115 7.33 8.59 18.44
N ARG A 116 6.69 9.68 17.98
CA ARG A 116 7.37 10.96 17.73
C ARG A 116 7.96 11.56 19.00
N ASP A 117 7.26 11.45 20.14
CA ASP A 117 7.77 11.95 21.42
C ASP A 117 9.00 11.16 21.90
N VAL A 118 9.05 9.84 21.66
CA VAL A 118 10.22 8.99 21.99
C VAL A 118 11.42 9.31 21.11
N GLU A 119 11.22 9.51 19.81
CA GLU A 119 12.30 9.86 18.88
C GLU A 119 12.92 11.23 19.21
N HIS A 120 12.10 12.21 19.62
CA HIS A 120 12.59 13.54 20.00
C HIS A 120 13.33 13.61 21.34
N HIS A 121 13.11 12.65 22.25
CA HIS A 121 13.80 12.60 23.55
C HIS A 121 15.02 11.67 23.59
N SER A 122 15.32 10.96 22.49
CA SER A 122 16.41 9.96 22.43
C SER A 122 17.74 10.49 21.88
N THR A 123 17.97 11.81 21.84
CA THR A 123 19.33 12.35 21.64
C THR A 123 20.03 12.52 22.98
N PRO A 124 20.93 11.60 23.41
CA PRO A 124 21.88 11.93 24.45
C PRO A 124 22.84 12.97 23.88
N SER A 125 22.74 14.19 24.40
CA SER A 125 23.80 15.18 24.30
C SER A 125 25.09 14.54 24.81
N SER A 126 25.93 14.10 23.88
CA SER A 126 27.29 13.64 24.11
C SER A 126 28.11 14.83 24.63
N SER A 127 28.05 15.04 25.93
CA SER A 127 29.04 15.81 26.66
C SER A 127 30.30 14.97 26.73
N THR A 128 31.16 15.11 25.73
CA THR A 128 32.54 14.65 25.76
C THR A 128 33.26 15.33 26.93
N GLN A 129 33.42 14.61 28.03
CA GLN A 129 34.53 14.82 28.97
C GLN A 129 35.80 14.33 28.28
N GLY A 130 36.51 15.26 27.63
CA GLY A 130 37.89 15.06 27.19
C GLY A 130 38.82 15.67 28.23
N GLU A 131 39.37 14.79 29.06
CA GLU A 131 40.36 15.10 30.10
C GLU A 131 41.77 15.14 29.47
N LEU A 132 42.46 16.27 29.69
CA LEU A 132 43.91 16.50 29.78
C LEU A 132 44.84 16.03 28.63
N GLN A 133 45.40 17.02 27.90
CA GLN A 133 46.84 17.07 27.64
C GLN A 133 47.31 18.49 27.28
N ALA A 134 48.51 18.81 27.77
CA ALA A 134 49.10 20.14 27.91
C ALA A 134 49.79 20.67 26.65
N ALA A 135 49.78 21.99 26.44
CA ALA A 135 50.92 22.77 25.92
C ALA A 135 50.61 24.29 25.90
N GLY A 136 51.52 25.09 26.46
CA GLY A 136 51.82 26.45 25.97
C GLY A 136 51.16 27.65 26.69
N PRO A 137 51.95 28.58 27.25
CA PRO A 137 51.45 29.82 27.84
C PRO A 137 51.36 30.92 26.79
N ASN A 138 50.25 31.66 26.74
CA ASN A 138 50.25 33.00 26.18
C ASN A 138 49.22 33.89 26.89
N PRO A 139 49.63 35.01 27.53
CA PRO A 139 48.73 35.88 28.26
C PRO A 139 48.18 36.94 27.29
N GLY A 140 46.85 37.05 27.20
CA GLY A 140 46.29 38.04 26.27
C GLY A 140 44.79 38.21 26.33
N ARG A 141 44.37 39.11 27.23
CA ARG A 141 43.25 40.05 27.03
C ARG A 141 41.80 39.57 27.21
N THR A 142 41.22 40.24 28.22
CA THR A 142 39.91 40.92 28.23
C THR A 142 38.64 40.11 28.47
N SER A 143 38.36 40.02 29.77
CA SER A 143 37.07 40.21 30.41
C SER A 143 35.99 40.93 29.59
N ARG A 144 34.86 40.27 29.38
CA ARG A 144 33.55 40.95 29.39
C ARG A 144 32.43 40.02 29.82
N SER A 145 32.17 40.07 31.12
CA SER A 145 30.96 39.62 31.78
C SER A 145 29.73 40.25 31.12
N ARG A 146 28.71 39.45 30.78
CA ARG A 146 27.32 39.93 30.82
C ARG A 146 26.35 38.83 31.21
N SER A 147 25.80 39.10 32.38
CA SER A 147 24.83 38.40 33.20
C SER A 147 23.48 38.07 32.55
N ARG A 148 22.91 36.97 33.06
CA ARG A 148 21.57 36.82 33.64
C ARG A 148 20.30 36.94 32.76
N SER A 149 19.60 35.81 32.77
CA SER A 149 18.16 35.59 33.07
C SER A 149 17.08 36.20 32.16
N ARG A 150 16.18 35.33 31.68
CA ARG A 150 14.76 35.32 32.09
C ARG A 150 14.01 34.14 31.46
N ARG A 151 13.61 33.21 32.34
CA ARG A 151 12.51 32.27 32.13
C ARG A 151 11.24 33.06 31.83
N ARG A 152 10.49 32.68 30.80
CA ARG A 152 9.09 33.10 30.62
C ARG A 152 8.19 31.87 30.63
N SER A 153 7.61 31.63 31.79
CA SER A 153 6.40 30.85 32.02
C SER A 153 5.24 31.49 31.24
N ARG A 154 4.51 30.72 30.43
CA ARG A 154 3.29 31.19 29.76
C ARG A 154 2.09 30.43 30.34
N SER A 155 1.43 31.07 31.29
CA SER A 155 0.05 30.83 31.76
C SER A 155 -0.90 30.84 30.56
N LYS A 156 -1.80 29.86 30.36
CA LYS A 156 -3.04 29.56 31.10
C LYS A 156 -3.99 30.76 31.13
N ALA A 157 -4.73 30.95 30.03
CA ALA A 157 -5.92 31.80 29.98
C ALA A 157 -7.16 30.91 29.79
N ARG A 158 -7.98 30.86 30.84
CA ARG A 158 -9.37 30.42 30.85
C ARG A 158 -10.25 31.65 30.54
N SER A 159 -11.20 31.52 29.62
CA SER A 159 -12.39 32.37 29.51
C SER A 159 -13.53 31.47 29.00
N ARG A 160 -14.41 30.94 29.85
CA ARG A 160 -15.73 31.50 30.22
C ARG A 160 -16.55 31.94 28.99
N THR A 161 -17.46 31.08 28.49
CA THR A 161 -18.92 31.08 28.75
C THR A 161 -19.61 32.42 28.48
N HIS A 162 -20.40 32.47 27.40
CA HIS A 162 -21.68 33.19 27.37
C HIS A 162 -22.68 32.45 26.48
N SER A 163 -23.77 32.03 27.12
CA SER A 163 -25.02 31.60 26.53
C SER A 163 -25.78 32.80 25.96
N ARG A 164 -26.42 32.63 24.79
CA ARG A 164 -27.62 33.36 24.31
C ARG A 164 -28.16 32.58 23.10
N THR A 165 -29.23 31.78 23.20
CA THR A 165 -30.66 32.15 23.09
C THR A 165 -30.96 33.22 22.02
N GLY A 166 -31.85 32.88 21.08
CA GLY A 166 -32.30 33.73 19.98
C GLY A 166 -32.33 32.97 18.65
N SER A 167 -33.22 32.00 18.43
CA SER A 167 -34.49 32.23 17.72
C SER A 167 -34.42 33.36 16.68
N GLN A 168 -34.28 33.01 15.40
CA GLN A 168 -35.01 33.62 14.30
C GLN A 168 -34.78 32.84 12.99
N THR A 169 -35.86 32.26 12.48
CA THR A 169 -36.04 31.87 11.08
C THR A 169 -36.15 33.13 10.21
N PRO A 170 -35.64 33.10 8.98
CA PRO A 170 -36.16 33.96 7.92
C PRO A 170 -36.86 33.14 6.82
N PRO A 171 -37.73 33.81 6.04
CA PRO A 171 -38.82 33.17 5.33
C PRO A 171 -38.48 32.72 3.90
N VAL A 172 -39.29 31.79 3.44
CA VAL A 172 -39.51 31.39 2.05
C VAL A 172 -40.00 32.57 1.21
N LYS A 173 -39.40 32.76 0.02
CA LYS A 173 -39.92 33.38 -1.23
C LYS A 173 -38.75 33.37 -2.24
N ARG A 174 -38.88 33.23 -3.54
CA ARG A 174 -39.91 32.80 -4.52
C ARG A 174 -39.12 32.74 -5.84
N ALA A 175 -39.49 31.84 -6.73
CA ALA A 175 -38.97 31.76 -8.10
C ALA A 175 -39.20 33.06 -8.89
N THR A 176 -38.25 33.40 -9.77
CA THR A 176 -38.52 34.09 -11.04
C THR A 176 -37.39 33.85 -12.04
N THR A 177 -37.84 33.49 -13.24
CA THR A 177 -37.18 33.27 -14.54
C THR A 177 -36.80 34.56 -15.25
N SER A 178 -35.71 34.52 -16.04
CA SER A 178 -35.46 35.30 -17.28
C SER A 178 -34.08 34.86 -17.81
N GLU A 179 -33.92 34.07 -18.86
CA GLU A 179 -34.02 34.44 -20.29
C GLU A 179 -33.46 35.84 -20.59
N ALA A 180 -32.25 35.88 -21.14
CA ALA A 180 -31.76 36.98 -21.98
C ALA A 180 -30.66 36.49 -22.94
N THR A 181 -31.04 36.53 -24.20
CA THR A 181 -30.40 36.28 -25.48
C THR A 181 -29.14 37.12 -25.78
N GLY A 182 -28.02 36.46 -26.13
CA GLY A 182 -26.95 36.80 -27.11
C GLY A 182 -26.18 38.15 -27.08
N PRO A 183 -25.19 38.39 -27.98
CA PRO A 183 -24.55 37.47 -28.95
C PRO A 183 -23.00 37.60 -29.12
N LEU A 184 -22.45 36.65 -29.90
CA LEU A 184 -21.33 36.71 -30.88
C LEU A 184 -19.88 37.11 -30.48
N VAL A 185 -18.90 36.24 -30.79
CA VAL A 185 -17.72 36.41 -31.69
C VAL A 185 -16.83 35.16 -31.54
N THR A 186 -16.92 34.15 -32.43
CA THR A 186 -16.14 33.89 -33.68
C THR A 186 -14.69 33.39 -33.50
N ASN A 187 -14.40 32.30 -34.22
CA ASN A 187 -13.12 31.72 -34.66
C ASN A 187 -12.49 30.60 -33.82
N GLN A 188 -12.66 29.33 -34.27
CA GLN A 188 -11.54 28.46 -34.65
C GLN A 188 -12.01 27.15 -35.35
N PRO A 189 -11.14 26.52 -36.18
CA PRO A 189 -11.54 25.70 -37.32
C PRO A 189 -11.59 24.19 -37.07
N SER A 190 -12.36 23.55 -37.96
CA SER A 190 -12.79 22.16 -38.08
C SER A 190 -11.69 21.17 -38.48
N LEU A 191 -11.79 19.91 -38.00
CA LEU A 191 -11.26 18.69 -38.65
C LEU A 191 -12.16 17.46 -38.30
N PRO A 192 -12.14 16.37 -39.12
CA PRO A 192 -13.37 15.83 -39.69
C PRO A 192 -13.97 14.60 -38.98
N LEU A 193 -15.30 14.51 -39.07
CA LEU A 193 -16.13 13.36 -38.75
C LEU A 193 -16.01 12.32 -39.88
N LYS A 194 -15.79 11.06 -39.52
CA LYS A 194 -15.81 9.91 -40.44
C LYS A 194 -17.10 9.13 -40.20
N ASP A 195 -18.00 9.22 -41.19
CA ASP A 195 -19.16 8.35 -41.35
C ASP A 195 -18.72 6.89 -41.41
N PHE A 196 -19.45 6.00 -40.72
CA PHE A 196 -19.67 4.65 -41.24
C PHE A 196 -21.06 4.12 -40.86
N ASN A 197 -21.80 3.88 -41.95
CA ASN A 197 -23.12 3.31 -42.11
C ASN A 197 -23.40 2.04 -41.28
N GLN A 198 -24.61 2.00 -40.72
CA GLN A 198 -25.37 0.76 -40.53
C GLN A 198 -25.76 0.16 -41.89
N PRO A 199 -26.08 -1.14 -41.91
CA PRO A 199 -27.44 -1.44 -42.37
C PRO A 199 -28.18 -2.44 -41.47
N ASP A 200 -29.47 -2.15 -41.34
CA ASP A 200 -30.57 -3.05 -41.00
C ASP A 200 -30.55 -4.37 -41.79
N LYS A 201 -30.98 -5.46 -41.15
CA LYS A 201 -32.12 -6.28 -41.64
C LYS A 201 -32.46 -7.46 -40.71
N ASN A 202 -33.71 -7.40 -40.25
CA ASN A 202 -34.77 -8.42 -40.37
C ASN A 202 -34.70 -9.78 -39.65
N GLN A 203 -35.72 -9.94 -38.79
CA GLN A 203 -36.78 -10.96 -38.81
C GLN A 203 -36.51 -12.36 -38.27
N GLY A 204 -37.26 -12.66 -37.20
CA GLY A 204 -38.26 -13.73 -37.24
C GLY A 204 -37.87 -15.05 -36.60
N ALA A 205 -38.39 -15.32 -35.40
CA ALA A 205 -39.19 -16.51 -35.11
C ALA A 205 -39.48 -16.58 -33.61
N GLU A 206 -40.77 -16.41 -33.31
CA GLU A 206 -41.41 -16.63 -32.03
C GLU A 206 -41.46 -18.13 -31.73
N GLN A 207 -40.76 -18.60 -30.70
CA GLN A 207 -41.01 -19.91 -30.10
C GLN A 207 -41.01 -19.83 -28.57
N ARG A 208 -42.17 -20.15 -28.04
CA ARG A 208 -42.55 -20.30 -26.63
C ARG A 208 -41.68 -21.37 -25.95
N PRO A 209 -41.08 -21.14 -24.77
CA PRO A 209 -40.23 -22.13 -24.13
C PRO A 209 -41.05 -23.19 -23.39
N ALA A 210 -40.60 -24.44 -23.52
CA ALA A 210 -41.04 -25.59 -22.75
C ALA A 210 -40.62 -25.47 -21.27
N GLU A 211 -41.43 -26.06 -20.38
CA GLU A 211 -41.24 -26.11 -18.94
C GLU A 211 -39.88 -26.72 -18.51
N PRO A 212 -39.31 -26.27 -17.38
CA PRO A 212 -38.08 -26.83 -16.85
C PRO A 212 -38.33 -28.15 -16.11
N ARG A 213 -37.63 -29.18 -16.58
CA ARG A 213 -37.40 -30.46 -15.91
C ARG A 213 -36.76 -30.24 -14.54
N GLU A 214 -37.42 -30.67 -13.48
CA GLU A 214 -36.84 -30.72 -12.13
C GLU A 214 -35.62 -31.65 -12.09
N VAL A 215 -34.46 -31.10 -11.72
CA VAL A 215 -33.26 -31.89 -11.43
C VAL A 215 -33.15 -32.04 -9.92
N SER A 216 -33.45 -33.26 -9.49
CA SER A 216 -33.29 -33.80 -8.15
C SER A 216 -31.82 -33.75 -7.69
N TRP A 217 -31.54 -33.07 -6.57
CA TRP A 217 -30.27 -33.22 -5.87
C TRP A 217 -30.30 -34.52 -5.06
N ALA A 218 -29.56 -35.51 -5.54
CA ALA A 218 -29.39 -36.78 -4.85
C ALA A 218 -28.40 -36.66 -3.68
N LYS A 219 -28.95 -36.93 -2.48
CA LYS A 219 -28.43 -37.82 -1.43
C LYS A 219 -27.00 -37.59 -0.91
N GLY A 220 -26.92 -36.95 0.26
CA GLY A 220 -25.87 -37.21 1.25
C GLY A 220 -26.04 -38.58 1.95
N PRO A 221 -24.99 -39.07 2.63
CA PRO A 221 -24.90 -40.45 3.14
C PRO A 221 -25.82 -40.71 4.34
N PRO A 222 -26.23 -41.97 4.57
CA PRO A 222 -27.18 -42.33 5.62
C PRO A 222 -26.50 -42.31 6.99
N LEU A 223 -27.07 -41.53 7.92
CA LEU A 223 -26.77 -41.66 9.34
C LEU A 223 -27.51 -42.87 9.89
N LEU A 224 -26.73 -43.76 10.49
CA LEU A 224 -27.17 -44.95 11.20
C LEU A 224 -28.02 -44.57 12.41
N SER A 225 -29.28 -45.02 12.40
CA SER A 225 -30.18 -45.00 13.53
C SER A 225 -29.78 -46.07 14.56
N PRO A 226 -29.65 -45.76 15.86
CA PRO A 226 -29.63 -46.78 16.88
C PRO A 226 -31.04 -47.30 17.16
N SER A 227 -31.12 -48.62 17.15
CA SER A 227 -32.30 -49.47 17.27
C SER A 227 -32.98 -49.33 18.65
N SER A 228 -34.29 -49.29 18.58
CA SER A 228 -35.25 -49.45 19.67
C SER A 228 -35.14 -50.85 20.31
N ALA A 229 -34.83 -50.90 21.60
CA ALA A 229 -35.11 -52.04 22.45
C ALA A 229 -35.72 -51.54 23.77
N THR A 230 -37.04 -51.51 23.81
CA THR A 230 -37.87 -51.49 25.02
C THR A 230 -37.80 -52.83 25.74
N PRO A 231 -37.59 -52.84 27.06
CA PRO A 231 -38.26 -53.77 27.94
C PRO A 231 -39.29 -53.03 28.79
N SER A 232 -40.54 -53.44 28.63
CA SER A 232 -41.66 -53.11 29.50
C SER A 232 -41.47 -53.71 30.90
N GLN A 233 -42.16 -53.10 31.87
CA GLN A 233 -42.47 -53.59 33.24
C GLN A 233 -41.36 -53.28 34.27
N THR A 234 -41.59 -52.47 35.31
CA THR A 234 -42.58 -52.72 36.37
C THR A 234 -42.93 -51.39 37.07
N LEU A 235 -44.23 -51.07 37.11
CA LEU A 235 -44.79 -49.96 37.88
C LEU A 235 -44.75 -50.32 39.37
N ALA A 236 -43.74 -49.83 40.08
CA ALA A 236 -43.77 -49.69 41.53
C ALA A 236 -44.09 -48.23 41.85
N SER A 237 -45.20 -48.03 42.56
CA SER A 237 -45.71 -46.74 43.02
C SER A 237 -44.64 -45.97 43.82
N ALA A 238 -44.06 -44.95 43.21
CA ALA A 238 -43.18 -44.00 43.89
C ALA A 238 -44.03 -42.97 44.66
N PRO A 239 -43.67 -42.64 45.92
CA PRO A 239 -44.38 -41.64 46.70
C PRO A 239 -44.22 -40.26 46.05
N GLN A 240 -45.34 -39.61 45.76
CA GLN A 240 -45.40 -38.21 45.31
C GLN A 240 -45.01 -37.29 46.47
N THR A 241 -43.71 -37.15 46.71
CA THR A 241 -43.18 -36.08 47.55
C THR A 241 -42.96 -34.85 46.66
N THR A 242 -44.01 -34.06 46.46
CA THR A 242 -43.94 -32.74 45.82
C THR A 242 -43.31 -31.74 46.78
N GLN A 243 -42.02 -31.87 47.05
CA GLN A 243 -41.23 -30.78 47.64
C GLN A 243 -40.79 -29.88 46.49
N ASN A 244 -41.34 -28.67 46.47
CA ASN A 244 -40.84 -27.59 45.60
C ASN A 244 -39.33 -27.47 45.81
N PRO A 245 -38.50 -27.58 44.76
CA PRO A 245 -37.06 -27.47 44.92
C PRO A 245 -36.73 -26.11 45.53
N ASP A 246 -35.92 -26.12 46.58
CA ASP A 246 -35.47 -24.92 47.27
C ASP A 246 -34.89 -23.93 46.24
N PRO A 247 -35.44 -22.71 46.09
CA PRO A 247 -34.96 -21.72 45.12
C PRO A 247 -33.47 -21.39 45.29
N ASN A 248 -32.90 -21.57 46.49
CA ASN A 248 -31.47 -21.38 46.72
C ASN A 248 -30.60 -22.41 45.97
N ALA A 249 -31.04 -23.66 45.84
CA ALA A 249 -30.29 -24.71 45.15
C ALA A 249 -30.16 -24.42 43.64
N LEU A 250 -31.21 -23.86 43.02
CA LEU A 250 -31.19 -23.46 41.61
C LEU A 250 -30.26 -22.27 41.36
N HIS A 251 -30.25 -21.29 42.26
CA HIS A 251 -29.32 -20.15 42.17
C HIS A 251 -27.86 -20.60 42.30
N GLN A 252 -27.58 -21.54 43.20
CA GLN A 252 -26.25 -22.10 43.38
C GLN A 252 -25.77 -22.87 42.13
N LEU A 253 -26.65 -23.69 41.54
CA LEU A 253 -26.34 -24.43 40.30
C LEU A 253 -26.07 -23.47 39.12
N ARG A 254 -26.86 -22.40 38.97
CA ARG A 254 -26.63 -21.38 37.94
C ARG A 254 -25.28 -20.69 38.14
N ALA A 255 -24.95 -20.31 39.37
CA ALA A 255 -23.67 -19.68 39.68
C ALA A 255 -22.48 -20.61 39.36
N GLU A 256 -22.59 -21.90 39.71
CA GLU A 256 -21.58 -22.90 39.36
C GLU A 256 -21.40 -23.07 37.85
N MET A 257 -22.52 -23.11 37.11
CA MET A 257 -22.50 -23.21 35.65
C MET A 257 -21.87 -21.97 35.00
N GLU A 258 -22.16 -20.77 35.49
CA GLU A 258 -21.53 -19.53 35.00
C GLU A 258 -20.02 -19.51 35.23
N VAL A 259 -19.56 -20.00 36.39
CA VAL A 259 -18.11 -20.14 36.67
C VAL A 259 -17.46 -21.11 35.69
N LYS A 260 -18.09 -22.27 35.42
CA LYS A 260 -17.60 -23.25 34.44
C LYS A 260 -17.56 -22.68 33.02
N LEU A 261 -18.58 -21.94 32.60
CA LEU A 261 -18.62 -21.28 31.29
C LEU A 261 -17.52 -20.22 31.15
N ARG A 262 -17.29 -19.40 32.18
CA ARG A 262 -16.18 -18.43 32.18
C ARG A 262 -14.81 -19.11 32.12
N ALA A 263 -14.64 -20.22 32.83
CA ALA A 263 -13.40 -21.00 32.79
C ALA A 263 -13.14 -21.61 31.40
N LEU A 264 -14.19 -22.10 30.74
CA LEU A 264 -14.10 -22.60 29.36
C LEU A 264 -13.78 -21.49 28.36
N ASP A 265 -14.44 -20.33 28.43
CA ASP A 265 -14.14 -19.18 27.56
C ASP A 265 -12.68 -18.70 27.76
N ALA A 266 -12.21 -18.63 29.00
CA ALA A 266 -10.83 -18.27 29.31
C ALA A 266 -9.80 -19.31 28.79
N ARG A 267 -10.16 -20.59 28.79
CA ARG A 267 -9.32 -21.64 28.20
C ARG A 267 -9.28 -21.52 26.67
N LEU A 268 -10.44 -21.38 26.03
CA LEU A 268 -10.53 -21.23 24.57
C LEU A 268 -9.76 -19.99 24.09
N ARG A 269 -9.86 -18.86 24.80
CA ARG A 269 -9.09 -17.65 24.48
C ARG A 269 -7.59 -17.89 24.54
N ARG A 270 -7.10 -18.60 25.56
CA ARG A 270 -5.67 -18.95 25.67
C ARG A 270 -5.21 -19.87 24.55
N GLU A 271 -6.02 -20.85 24.16
CA GLU A 271 -5.72 -21.75 23.04
C GLU A 271 -5.69 -21.00 21.70
N ILE A 272 -6.65 -20.09 21.47
CA ILE A 272 -6.67 -19.22 20.27
C ILE A 272 -5.46 -18.29 20.25
N GLU A 273 -5.11 -17.67 21.38
CA GLU A 273 -3.96 -16.77 21.46
C GLU A 273 -2.64 -17.51 21.22
N ALA A 274 -2.47 -18.70 21.83
CA ALA A 274 -1.33 -19.58 21.58
C ALA A 274 -1.23 -19.94 20.10
N ALA A 275 -2.33 -20.39 19.47
CA ALA A 275 -2.35 -20.71 18.04
C ALA A 275 -2.00 -19.48 17.17
N CYS A 276 -2.52 -18.30 17.50
CA CYS A 276 -2.18 -17.06 16.79
C CYS A 276 -0.69 -16.71 16.93
N THR A 277 -0.08 -16.95 18.10
CA THR A 277 1.36 -16.70 18.30
C THR A 277 2.21 -17.67 17.49
N THR A 278 1.84 -18.95 17.43
CA THR A 278 2.52 -19.96 16.59
C THR A 278 2.45 -19.59 15.12
N ILE A 279 1.25 -19.28 14.60
CA ILE A 279 1.06 -18.90 13.18
C ILE A 279 1.89 -17.65 12.83
N ARG A 280 1.92 -16.64 13.71
CA ARG A 280 2.74 -15.44 13.48
C ARG A 280 4.24 -15.75 13.46
N GLN A 281 4.69 -16.67 14.30
CA GLN A 281 6.08 -17.07 14.36
C GLN A 281 6.47 -17.87 13.11
N GLU A 282 5.67 -18.85 12.70
CA GLU A 282 5.89 -19.60 11.45
C GLU A 282 5.94 -18.69 10.22
N PHE A 283 5.01 -17.72 10.13
CA PHE A 283 5.03 -16.75 9.04
C PHE A 283 6.28 -15.88 9.04
N ARG A 284 6.73 -15.44 10.22
CA ARG A 284 7.99 -14.69 10.37
C ARG A 284 9.19 -15.53 9.93
N ASP A 285 9.24 -16.79 10.33
CA ASP A 285 10.35 -17.69 10.00
C ASP A 285 10.38 -17.99 8.49
N MET A 286 9.20 -18.17 7.87
CA MET A 286 9.06 -18.31 6.42
C MET A 286 9.55 -17.05 5.67
N LEU A 287 9.20 -15.85 6.15
CA LEU A 287 9.67 -14.61 5.55
C LEU A 287 11.19 -14.45 5.69
N ASN A 288 11.74 -14.76 6.86
CA ASN A 288 13.18 -14.70 7.09
C ASN A 288 13.93 -15.69 6.19
N GLN A 289 13.39 -16.91 6.02
CA GLN A 289 13.95 -17.90 5.11
C GLN A 289 13.92 -17.40 3.65
N ALA A 290 12.79 -16.86 3.18
CA ALA A 290 12.67 -16.33 1.84
C ALA A 290 13.64 -15.15 1.57
N VAL A 291 13.80 -14.25 2.55
CA VAL A 291 14.76 -13.15 2.46
C VAL A 291 16.20 -13.66 2.43
N SER A 292 16.54 -14.70 3.22
CA SER A 292 17.86 -15.33 3.18
C SER A 292 18.14 -15.94 1.81
N THR A 293 17.22 -16.72 1.26
CA THR A 293 17.38 -17.35 -0.07
C THR A 293 17.56 -16.30 -1.18
N LEU A 294 16.82 -15.20 -1.13
CA LEU A 294 17.00 -14.09 -2.08
C LEU A 294 18.37 -13.42 -1.93
N LYS A 295 18.84 -13.23 -0.70
CA LYS A 295 20.17 -12.66 -0.43
C LYS A 295 21.28 -13.57 -0.96
N ASP A 296 21.17 -14.88 -0.73
CA ASP A 296 22.15 -15.86 -1.20
C ASP A 296 22.17 -15.91 -2.73
N THR A 297 20.99 -15.94 -3.37
CA THR A 297 20.87 -15.88 -4.84
C THR A 297 21.50 -14.60 -5.40
N LEU A 298 21.27 -13.45 -4.76
CA LEU A 298 21.87 -12.19 -5.18
C LEU A 298 23.39 -12.25 -5.08
N ASN A 299 23.93 -12.75 -3.97
CA ASN A 299 25.38 -12.89 -3.78
C ASN A 299 26.00 -13.82 -4.84
N ASP A 300 25.34 -14.93 -5.17
CA ASP A 300 25.79 -15.86 -6.21
C ASP A 300 25.80 -15.21 -7.60
N THR A 301 24.77 -14.41 -7.92
CA THR A 301 24.74 -13.67 -9.19
C THR A 301 25.84 -12.61 -9.27
N VAL A 302 26.11 -11.91 -8.17
CA VAL A 302 27.21 -10.94 -8.09
C VAL A 302 28.57 -11.63 -8.24
N ALA A 303 28.78 -12.76 -7.58
CA ALA A 303 30.01 -13.55 -7.72
C ALA A 303 30.20 -14.05 -9.16
N THR A 304 29.12 -14.52 -9.80
CA THR A 304 29.14 -14.96 -11.20
C THR A 304 29.51 -13.83 -12.15
N LEU A 305 28.90 -12.65 -11.98
CA LEU A 305 29.22 -11.46 -12.78
C LEU A 305 30.66 -11.00 -12.56
N HIS A 306 31.14 -11.00 -11.31
CA HIS A 306 32.51 -10.66 -10.98
C HIS A 306 33.52 -11.59 -11.68
N ASN A 307 33.25 -12.90 -11.68
CA ASN A 307 34.08 -13.88 -12.37
C ASN A 307 34.08 -13.69 -13.89
N LEU A 308 32.90 -13.40 -14.48
CA LEU A 308 32.77 -13.11 -15.92
C LEU A 308 33.57 -11.85 -16.32
N ILE A 309 33.45 -10.78 -15.55
CA ILE A 309 34.18 -9.53 -15.77
C ILE A 309 35.68 -9.76 -15.63
N SER A 310 36.12 -10.45 -14.56
CA SER A 310 37.53 -10.74 -14.32
C SER A 310 38.15 -11.59 -15.43
N SER A 311 37.41 -12.58 -15.93
CA SER A 311 37.81 -13.39 -17.09
C SER A 311 37.94 -12.54 -18.35
N SER A 312 36.94 -11.70 -18.65
CA SER A 312 36.94 -10.82 -19.82
C SER A 312 38.11 -9.82 -19.82
N ILE A 313 38.40 -9.23 -18.65
CA ILE A 313 39.55 -8.33 -18.47
C ILE A 313 40.86 -9.08 -18.70
N SER A 314 40.98 -10.31 -18.18
CA SER A 314 42.18 -11.13 -18.37
C SER A 314 42.40 -11.45 -19.85
N THR A 315 41.36 -11.84 -20.58
CA THR A 315 41.43 -12.10 -22.03
C THR A 315 41.82 -10.85 -22.82
N LEU A 316 41.18 -9.70 -22.55
CA LEU A 316 41.54 -8.44 -23.20
C LEU A 316 42.99 -8.03 -22.90
N SER A 317 43.45 -8.23 -21.65
CA SER A 317 44.84 -7.97 -21.28
C SER A 317 45.81 -8.84 -22.06
N THR A 318 45.52 -10.14 -22.22
CA THR A 318 46.37 -11.03 -23.01
C THR A 318 46.37 -10.67 -24.49
N ASP A 319 45.23 -10.24 -25.05
CA ASP A 319 45.12 -9.82 -26.44
C ASP A 319 45.91 -8.54 -26.71
N ILE A 320 45.84 -7.55 -25.80
CA ILE A 320 46.62 -6.31 -25.89
C ILE A 320 48.13 -6.63 -25.82
N GLN A 321 48.56 -7.53 -24.94
CA GLN A 321 49.96 -7.96 -24.85
C GLN A 321 50.43 -8.63 -26.14
N GLN A 322 49.65 -9.58 -26.67
CA GLN A 322 49.98 -10.25 -27.94
C GLN A 322 50.04 -9.26 -29.11
N GLN A 323 49.10 -8.32 -29.18
CA GLN A 323 49.10 -7.30 -30.24
C GLN A 323 50.33 -6.39 -30.13
N THR A 324 50.71 -6.02 -28.91
CA THR A 324 51.92 -5.22 -28.66
C THR A 324 53.17 -5.98 -29.12
N GLU A 325 53.25 -7.28 -28.84
CA GLU A 325 54.35 -8.13 -29.28
C GLU A 325 54.40 -8.27 -30.81
N ARG A 326 53.25 -8.48 -31.47
CA ARG A 326 53.15 -8.51 -32.93
C ARG A 326 53.62 -7.19 -33.55
N ASN A 327 53.18 -6.05 -33.00
CA ASN A 327 53.61 -4.73 -33.48
C ASN A 327 55.14 -4.55 -33.30
N MET A 328 55.71 -4.99 -32.17
CA MET A 328 57.18 -4.93 -31.96
C MET A 328 57.93 -5.85 -32.93
N GLN A 329 57.41 -7.04 -33.22
CA GLN A 329 58.00 -7.96 -34.21
C GLN A 329 57.94 -7.38 -35.63
N GLN A 330 56.81 -6.78 -36.01
CA GLN A 330 56.66 -6.11 -37.30
C GLN A 330 57.66 -4.95 -37.45
N MET A 331 57.77 -4.08 -36.45
CA MET A 331 58.76 -3.01 -36.44
C MET A 331 60.20 -3.58 -36.55
N ARG A 332 60.52 -4.65 -35.85
CA ARG A 332 61.85 -5.29 -36.00
C ARG A 332 62.10 -5.77 -37.42
N GLN A 333 61.11 -6.36 -38.08
CA GLN A 333 61.24 -6.84 -39.46
C GLN A 333 61.40 -5.69 -40.46
N GLU A 334 60.65 -4.60 -40.29
CA GLU A 334 60.70 -3.43 -41.18
C GLU A 334 62.03 -2.65 -41.05
N PHE A 335 62.57 -2.52 -39.83
CA PHE A 335 63.76 -1.72 -39.57
C PHE A 335 65.09 -2.52 -39.58
N ALA A 336 65.06 -3.84 -39.47
CA ALA A 336 66.27 -4.68 -39.55
C ALA A 336 67.11 -4.49 -40.82
N PRO A 337 66.56 -4.42 -42.05
CA PRO A 337 67.37 -4.29 -43.26
C PRO A 337 68.04 -2.91 -43.44
N ALA A 338 67.53 -1.87 -42.78
CA ALA A 338 68.11 -0.52 -42.87
C ALA A 338 69.43 -0.37 -42.09
N LEU A 339 69.71 -1.26 -41.12
CA LEU A 339 70.91 -1.21 -40.30
C LEU A 339 72.12 -1.94 -40.90
N THR A 340 71.93 -2.70 -42.00
CA THR A 340 72.97 -3.56 -42.57
C THR A 340 73.85 -2.90 -43.63
N LEU A 341 73.59 -1.65 -44.03
CA LEU A 341 74.29 -1.00 -45.15
C LEU A 341 74.80 0.41 -44.80
N ALA A 342 75.82 0.50 -43.94
CA ALA A 342 76.81 1.58 -44.02
C ALA A 342 78.09 1.18 -43.27
N PRO A 343 79.23 0.96 -43.95
CA PRO A 343 80.51 0.86 -43.27
C PRO A 343 80.80 2.19 -42.57
N ILE A 344 80.83 2.15 -41.24
CA ILE A 344 81.13 3.31 -40.40
C ILE A 344 82.57 3.75 -40.69
N THR A 345 82.71 4.77 -41.52
CA THR A 345 83.97 5.51 -41.61
C THR A 345 84.12 6.30 -40.30
N LYS A 346 85.10 5.90 -39.49
CA LYS A 346 85.42 6.52 -38.21
C LYS A 346 85.73 8.01 -38.41
N ARG A 347 84.74 8.88 -38.18
CA ARG A 347 84.97 10.33 -38.06
C ARG A 347 84.98 10.67 -36.57
N SER A 348 86.18 10.78 -36.02
CA SER A 348 86.45 11.25 -34.67
C SER A 348 86.02 12.71 -34.54
N HIS A 349 84.90 12.96 -33.86
CA HIS A 349 84.56 14.31 -33.38
C HIS A 349 84.73 14.39 -31.86
N PRO A 350 85.37 15.45 -31.35
CA PRO A 350 85.65 15.61 -29.93
C PRO A 350 84.37 15.97 -29.15
N TYR A 351 84.14 15.19 -28.08
CA TYR A 351 83.04 15.36 -27.14
C TYR A 351 83.17 16.70 -26.39
N THR A 352 82.19 17.59 -26.56
CA THR A 352 81.96 18.72 -25.65
C THR A 352 80.94 18.28 -24.61
N ARG A 353 81.36 18.27 -23.36
CA ARG A 353 80.61 17.81 -22.18
C ARG A 353 79.47 18.78 -21.87
N PRO A 354 78.19 18.36 -21.87
CA PRO A 354 77.10 19.25 -21.45
C PRO A 354 77.06 19.36 -19.92
N SER A 355 76.89 20.59 -19.45
CA SER A 355 76.79 20.95 -18.03
C SER A 355 75.53 20.35 -17.37
N PRO A 356 75.60 20.02 -16.06
CA PRO A 356 74.46 19.50 -15.32
C PRO A 356 73.44 20.63 -15.06
N LEU A 357 72.23 20.48 -15.57
CA LEU A 357 71.10 21.33 -15.24
C LEU A 357 70.52 20.92 -13.88
N ARG A 358 70.29 21.97 -13.10
CA ARG A 358 69.98 22.05 -11.68
C ARG A 358 68.56 21.54 -11.42
N SER A 359 68.43 20.64 -10.45
CA SER A 359 67.17 20.21 -9.85
C SER A 359 66.54 21.37 -9.08
N GLU A 360 65.31 21.74 -9.45
CA GLU A 360 64.46 22.59 -8.62
C GLU A 360 63.50 21.70 -7.84
N ASP A 361 63.69 21.72 -6.52
CA ASP A 361 62.77 21.22 -5.52
C ASP A 361 61.50 22.09 -5.50
N GLY A 362 60.35 21.44 -5.44
CA GLY A 362 59.05 22.09 -5.34
C GLY A 362 58.16 21.35 -4.36
N ASP A 363 58.23 21.76 -3.10
CA ASP A 363 57.29 21.46 -2.02
C ASP A 363 55.88 22.00 -2.34
N ALA A 364 54.85 21.18 -2.10
CA ALA A 364 53.57 21.56 -1.47
C ALA A 364 52.65 20.34 -1.30
#